data_AF-A0A2J0MJU6-F1
#
_entry.id   AF-A0A2J0MJU6-F1
#
_cell.length_a   1.000
_cell.length_b   1.000
_cell.length_c   1.000
_cell.angle_alpha   90.00
_cell.angle_beta   90.00
_cell.angle_gamma   90.00
#
_symmetry.space_group_name_H-M   'P 1'
#
loop_
_entity.id
_entity.type
_entity.pdbx_description
1 polymer ?
#
loop_
_entity_poly.entity_id
_entity_poly.type
_entity_poly.pdbx_seq_one_letter_code
_entity_poly.pdbx_strand_id
1 'polypeptide(L)'
;FYGHEVIGYRMAKKILERLKFSKKEIELIEKLIRNHMFFSDTELITLSAVRRIITKMGKENIWSLMNVRECDRVGMKKKETPYRLRKYFAMIEEALHDPVSVGQLKINGEFMIKELGIIPGPRMGWILNALLEEVLDDPTKNTKEHLSELIKSLDMLGDVELKTLGDRGKEKKDELETEEIDKLKKKYGVK
;
A
#
# COMPACT_ATOMS: atom_id res chain seq x y z
N PHE A 1 26.35 -20.79 5.24
CA PHE A 1 27.39 -19.76 5.29
C PHE A 1 26.73 -18.41 5.55
N TYR A 2 27.12 -17.73 6.63
CA TYR A 2 26.51 -16.46 7.05
C TYR A 2 27.15 -15.27 6.31
N GLY A 3 26.39 -14.25 5.94
CA GLY A 3 26.89 -13.06 5.25
C GLY A 3 27.24 -13.27 3.76
N HIS A 4 26.77 -14.36 3.15
CA HIS A 4 27.08 -14.71 1.77
C HIS A 4 26.46 -13.74 0.77
N GLU A 5 25.31 -13.16 1.11
CA GLU A 5 24.66 -12.10 0.34
C GLU A 5 25.55 -10.86 0.21
N VAL A 6 26.35 -10.53 1.24
CA VAL A 6 27.27 -9.39 1.25
C VAL A 6 28.49 -9.63 0.36
N ILE A 7 29.07 -10.83 0.45
CA ILE A 7 30.22 -11.19 -0.38
C ILE A 7 29.78 -11.38 -1.83
N GLY A 8 28.64 -12.05 -2.04
CA GLY A 8 28.09 -12.36 -3.35
C GLY A 8 27.80 -11.13 -4.20
N TYR A 9 27.13 -10.10 -3.66
CA TYR A 9 26.82 -8.91 -4.45
C TYR A 9 28.09 -8.14 -4.85
N ARG A 10 29.11 -8.09 -3.98
CA ARG A 10 30.41 -7.46 -4.28
C ARG A 10 31.17 -8.20 -5.38
N MET A 11 31.15 -9.53 -5.35
CA MET A 11 31.74 -10.35 -6.40
C MET A 11 31.00 -10.17 -7.73
N ALA A 12 29.67 -10.25 -7.70
CA ALA A 12 28.82 -10.09 -8.88
C ALA A 12 29.05 -8.74 -9.56
N LYS A 13 29.08 -7.64 -8.79
CA LYS A 13 29.42 -6.30 -9.29
C LYS A 13 30.68 -6.29 -10.14
N LYS A 14 31.80 -6.75 -9.57
CA LYS A 14 33.11 -6.76 -10.25
C LYS A 14 33.10 -7.60 -11.53
N ILE A 15 32.38 -8.73 -11.51
CA ILE A 15 32.25 -9.61 -12.68
C ILE A 15 31.43 -8.92 -13.77
N LEU A 16 30.29 -8.33 -13.42
CA LEU A 16 29.39 -7.67 -14.37
C LEU A 16 30.02 -6.41 -14.97
N GLU A 17 30.76 -5.63 -14.18
CA GLU A 17 31.56 -4.50 -14.65
C GLU A 17 32.60 -4.94 -15.69
N ARG A 18 33.33 -6.04 -15.42
CA ARG A 18 34.29 -6.63 -16.38
C ARG A 18 33.60 -7.11 -17.66
N LEU A 19 32.39 -7.65 -17.55
CA LEU A 19 31.57 -8.09 -18.68
C LEU A 19 30.85 -6.94 -19.40
N LYS A 20 31.06 -5.68 -18.98
CA LYS A 20 30.50 -4.46 -19.58
C LYS A 20 28.97 -4.39 -19.59
N PHE A 21 28.32 -4.95 -18.56
CA PHE A 21 26.88 -4.74 -18.35
C PHE A 21 26.57 -3.27 -18.10
N SER A 22 25.33 -2.86 -18.38
CA SER A 22 24.91 -1.49 -18.09
C SER A 22 24.89 -1.23 -16.58
N LYS A 23 25.14 0.03 -16.18
CA LYS A 23 25.09 0.44 -14.77
C LYS A 23 23.75 0.08 -14.11
N LYS A 24 22.64 0.26 -14.83
CA LYS A 24 21.29 -0.07 -14.37
C LYS A 24 21.13 -1.55 -14.05
N GLU A 25 21.63 -2.43 -14.92
CA GLU A 25 21.59 -3.88 -14.69
C GLU A 25 22.44 -4.29 -13.50
N ILE A 26 23.66 -3.73 -13.39
CA ILE A 26 24.56 -3.99 -12.26
C ILE A 26 23.90 -3.61 -10.95
N GLU A 27 23.31 -2.42 -10.86
CA GLU A 27 22.61 -1.95 -9.65
C GLU A 27 21.42 -2.83 -9.28
N LEU A 28 20.63 -3.28 -10.26
CA LEU A 28 19.51 -4.19 -10.03
C LEU A 28 20.00 -5.55 -9.50
N ILE A 29 20.97 -6.16 -10.18
CA ILE A 29 21.51 -7.47 -9.81
C ILE A 29 22.16 -7.42 -8.42
N GLU A 30 22.92 -6.34 -8.10
CA GLU A 30 23.46 -6.12 -6.77
C GLU A 30 22.35 -6.06 -5.70
N LYS A 31 21.27 -5.32 -5.96
CA LYS A 31 20.13 -5.23 -5.04
C LYS A 31 19.47 -6.59 -4.83
N LEU A 32 19.25 -7.36 -5.90
CA LEU A 32 18.65 -8.68 -5.80
C LEU A 32 19.52 -9.63 -4.96
N ILE A 33 20.81 -9.75 -5.28
CA ILE A 33 21.73 -10.61 -4.54
C ILE A 33 21.88 -10.14 -3.09
N ARG A 34 21.98 -8.83 -2.82
CA ARG A 34 22.15 -8.35 -1.45
C ARG A 34 20.92 -8.60 -0.57
N ASN A 35 19.72 -8.66 -1.17
CA ASN A 35 18.46 -8.73 -0.43
C ASN A 35 17.73 -10.08 -0.54
N HIS A 36 18.22 -11.06 -1.32
CA HIS A 36 17.54 -12.36 -1.51
C HIS A 36 17.30 -13.14 -0.20
N MET A 37 18.13 -12.90 0.82
CA MET A 37 17.99 -13.48 2.16
C MET A 37 17.05 -12.68 3.07
N PHE A 38 16.02 -12.03 2.53
CA PHE A 38 15.08 -11.26 3.35
C PHE A 38 14.36 -12.15 4.37
N PHE A 39 14.10 -11.56 5.54
CA PHE A 39 13.38 -12.22 6.61
C PHE A 39 11.92 -12.42 6.20
N SER A 40 11.43 -13.66 6.25
CA SER A 40 10.10 -14.03 5.79
C SER A 40 9.38 -14.97 6.76
N ASP A 41 9.71 -14.91 8.05
CA ASP A 41 8.98 -15.66 9.07
C ASP A 41 7.61 -15.03 9.29
N THR A 42 6.56 -15.79 9.00
CA THR A 42 5.18 -15.31 8.96
C THR A 42 4.59 -14.95 10.31
N GLU A 43 5.18 -15.43 11.40
CA GLU A 43 4.69 -15.15 12.76
C GLU A 43 5.31 -13.86 13.33
N LEU A 44 6.45 -13.45 12.78
CA LEU A 44 7.24 -12.34 13.32
C LEU A 44 7.30 -11.14 12.37
N ILE A 45 7.00 -11.33 11.10
CA ILE A 45 7.08 -10.26 10.11
C ILE A 45 5.88 -9.31 10.20
N THR A 46 6.17 -8.02 10.16
CA THR A 46 5.18 -6.94 10.17
C THR A 46 5.08 -6.26 8.80
N LEU A 47 3.95 -5.62 8.51
CA LEU A 47 3.80 -4.79 7.30
C LEU A 47 4.84 -3.66 7.24
N SER A 48 5.24 -3.10 8.38
CA SER A 48 6.30 -2.08 8.41
C SER A 48 7.66 -2.64 7.96
N ALA A 49 7.96 -3.91 8.26
CA ALA A 49 9.14 -4.59 7.75
C ALA A 49 9.08 -4.80 6.23
N VAL A 50 7.91 -5.18 5.72
CA VAL A 50 7.68 -5.33 4.28
C VAL A 50 7.84 -3.99 3.55
N ARG A 51 7.25 -2.90 4.07
CA ARG A 51 7.42 -1.54 3.52
C ARG A 51 8.89 -1.12 3.45
N ARG A 52 9.70 -1.43 4.47
CA ARG A 52 11.16 -1.16 4.44
C ARG A 52 11.87 -1.91 3.30
N ILE A 53 11.50 -3.16 3.04
CA ILE A 53 12.07 -3.93 1.92
C ILE A 53 11.63 -3.34 0.57
N ILE A 54 10.35 -2.96 0.43
CA ILE A 54 9.85 -2.28 -0.77
C ILE A 54 10.63 -0.99 -1.03
N THR A 55 10.85 -0.14 -0.01
CA THR A 55 11.65 1.08 -0.16
C THR A 55 13.09 0.79 -0.60
N LYS A 56 13.70 -0.26 -0.06
CA LYS A 56 15.08 -0.65 -0.41
C LYS A 56 15.21 -1.17 -1.85
N MET A 57 14.20 -1.91 -2.32
CA MET A 57 14.20 -2.47 -3.66
C MET A 57 13.71 -1.48 -4.73
N GLY A 58 12.76 -0.61 -4.37
CA GLY A 58 11.90 0.10 -5.31
C GLY A 58 10.64 -0.73 -5.63
N LYS A 59 9.51 -0.05 -5.85
CA LYS A 59 8.22 -0.70 -6.19
C LYS A 59 8.33 -1.53 -7.47
N GLU A 60 9.19 -1.13 -8.39
CA GLU A 60 9.44 -1.75 -9.67
C GLU A 60 10.24 -3.05 -9.58
N ASN A 61 11.05 -3.25 -8.53
CA ASN A 61 11.95 -4.40 -8.41
C ASN A 61 11.54 -5.42 -7.32
N ILE A 62 10.52 -5.10 -6.50
CA ILE A 62 10.10 -5.98 -5.41
C ILE A 62 9.65 -7.35 -5.92
N TRP A 63 8.96 -7.38 -7.05
CA TRP A 63 8.49 -8.63 -7.67
C TRP A 63 9.65 -9.46 -8.22
N SER A 64 10.68 -8.83 -8.80
CA SER A 64 11.90 -9.53 -9.19
C SER A 64 12.60 -10.18 -7.98
N LEU A 65 12.60 -9.51 -6.82
CA LEU A 65 13.14 -10.10 -5.59
C LEU A 65 12.34 -11.33 -5.15
N MET A 66 11.01 -11.29 -5.28
CA MET A 66 10.16 -12.44 -4.97
C MET A 66 10.43 -13.62 -5.91
N ASN A 67 10.60 -13.36 -7.21
CA ASN A 67 10.95 -14.40 -8.20
C ASN A 67 12.31 -15.05 -7.86
N VAL A 68 13.32 -14.27 -7.47
CA VAL A 68 14.61 -14.81 -7.04
C VAL A 68 14.43 -15.77 -5.86
N ARG A 69 13.56 -15.43 -4.89
CA ARG A 69 13.27 -16.28 -3.74
C ARG A 69 12.56 -17.58 -4.13
N GLU A 70 11.69 -17.55 -5.14
CA GLU A 70 11.07 -18.76 -5.70
C GLU A 70 12.13 -19.64 -6.38
N CYS A 71 13.00 -19.05 -7.21
CA CYS A 71 14.10 -19.74 -7.87
C CYS A 71 15.03 -20.44 -6.86
N ASP A 72 15.41 -19.77 -5.76
CA ASP A 72 16.22 -20.38 -4.70
C ASP A 72 15.57 -21.66 -4.16
N ARG A 73 14.25 -21.63 -3.95
CA ARG A 73 13.51 -22.76 -3.40
C ARG A 73 13.42 -23.92 -4.38
N VAL A 74 13.15 -23.62 -5.65
CA VAL A 74 13.15 -24.62 -6.73
C VAL A 74 14.55 -25.25 -6.86
N GLY A 75 15.61 -24.44 -6.84
CA GLY A 75 16.99 -24.91 -6.86
C GLY A 75 17.34 -25.82 -5.69
N MET A 76 16.71 -25.62 -4.53
CA MET A 76 16.81 -26.51 -3.36
C MET A 76 15.88 -27.74 -3.40
N LYS A 77 15.19 -28.00 -4.52
CA LYS A 77 14.15 -29.05 -4.67
C LYS A 77 13.02 -28.93 -3.63
N LYS A 78 12.72 -27.72 -3.18
CA LYS A 78 11.61 -27.44 -2.27
C LYS A 78 10.39 -26.97 -3.06
N LYS A 79 9.21 -27.05 -2.44
CA LYS A 79 8.00 -26.42 -3.00
C LYS A 79 8.26 -24.95 -3.27
N GLU A 80 8.00 -24.53 -4.51
CA GLU A 80 8.20 -23.18 -5.05
C GLU A 80 7.51 -22.12 -4.18
N THR A 81 6.19 -22.23 -4.02
CA THR A 81 5.35 -21.30 -3.24
C THR A 81 4.74 -21.94 -1.99
N PRO A 82 5.51 -22.11 -0.89
CA PRO A 82 4.95 -22.53 0.39
C PRO A 82 4.02 -21.43 0.94
N TYR A 83 3.17 -21.79 1.91
CA TYR A 83 2.29 -20.83 2.58
C TYR A 83 3.03 -19.58 3.07
N ARG A 84 4.24 -19.75 3.65
CA ARG A 84 5.05 -18.63 4.14
C ARG A 84 5.40 -17.61 3.07
N LEU A 85 5.76 -18.07 1.87
CA LEU A 85 6.10 -17.19 0.78
C LEU A 85 4.85 -16.51 0.23
N ARG A 86 3.74 -17.24 0.07
CA ARG A 86 2.46 -16.66 -0.35
C ARG A 86 1.92 -15.60 0.61
N LYS A 87 2.09 -15.79 1.92
CA LYS A 87 1.77 -14.76 2.92
C LYS A 87 2.62 -13.50 2.72
N TYR A 88 3.90 -13.65 2.40
CA TYR A 88 4.75 -12.50 2.06
C TYR A 88 4.30 -11.80 0.78
N PHE A 89 3.90 -12.54 -0.26
CA PHE A 89 3.29 -11.97 -1.47
C PHE A 89 2.06 -11.12 -1.13
N ALA A 90 1.13 -11.67 -0.33
CA ALA A 90 -0.06 -10.94 0.12
C ALA A 90 0.30 -9.65 0.87
N MET A 91 1.29 -9.72 1.78
CA MET A 91 1.75 -8.55 2.53
C MET A 91 2.45 -7.50 1.64
N ILE A 92 3.10 -7.89 0.53
CA ILE A 92 3.63 -6.92 -0.43
C ILE A 92 2.48 -6.22 -1.14
N GLU A 93 1.47 -6.95 -1.64
CA GLU A 93 0.31 -6.32 -2.29
C GLU A 93 -0.41 -5.38 -1.33
N GLU A 94 -0.66 -5.82 -0.10
CA GLU A 94 -1.25 -4.98 0.96
C GLU A 94 -0.39 -3.75 1.28
N ALA A 95 0.94 -3.89 1.32
CA ALA A 95 1.84 -2.76 1.55
C ALA A 95 1.95 -1.80 0.36
N LEU A 96 1.64 -2.26 -0.85
CA LEU A 96 1.57 -1.46 -2.07
C LEU A 96 0.17 -0.88 -2.30
N HIS A 97 -0.85 -1.42 -1.65
CA HIS A 97 -2.22 -0.95 -1.67
C HIS A 97 -2.30 0.49 -1.14
N ASP A 98 -3.03 1.34 -1.87
CA ASP A 98 -3.37 2.68 -1.43
C ASP A 98 -4.69 2.60 -0.64
N PRO A 99 -4.70 2.93 0.65
CA PRO A 99 -5.90 2.77 1.46
C PRO A 99 -6.99 3.75 1.03
N VAL A 100 -8.24 3.32 1.14
CA VAL A 100 -9.40 4.17 0.96
C VAL A 100 -9.37 5.29 2.01
N SER A 101 -9.43 6.53 1.56
CA SER A 101 -9.30 7.68 2.46
C SER A 101 -9.96 8.96 1.94
N VAL A 102 -10.29 9.85 2.87
CA VAL A 102 -10.79 11.20 2.54
C VAL A 102 -9.80 12.01 1.69
N GLY A 103 -8.52 11.63 1.65
CA GLY A 103 -7.51 12.26 0.79
C GLY A 103 -7.72 12.00 -0.71
N GLN A 104 -8.59 11.05 -1.08
CA GLN A 104 -8.95 10.78 -2.48
C GLN A 104 -10.05 11.72 -3.01
N LEU A 105 -10.69 12.51 -2.14
CA LEU A 105 -11.69 13.51 -2.53
C LEU A 105 -11.03 14.66 -3.31
N LYS A 106 -11.76 15.25 -4.28
CA LYS A 106 -11.30 16.45 -5.02
C LYS A 106 -11.29 17.73 -4.18
N ILE A 107 -11.86 17.66 -2.98
CA ILE A 107 -11.89 18.72 -1.98
C ILE A 107 -11.20 18.22 -0.71
N ASN A 108 -10.53 19.11 -0.01
CA ASN A 108 -9.88 18.84 1.27
C ASN A 108 -10.24 19.94 2.29
N GLY A 109 -9.76 19.80 3.52
CA GLY A 109 -10.02 20.79 4.58
C GLY A 109 -9.52 22.20 4.26
N GLU A 110 -8.41 22.34 3.52
CA GLU A 110 -7.90 23.67 3.13
C GLU A 110 -8.87 24.39 2.19
N PHE A 111 -9.44 23.68 1.23
CA PHE A 111 -10.48 24.21 0.34
C PHE A 111 -11.73 24.62 1.13
N MET A 112 -12.18 23.79 2.08
CA MET A 112 -13.34 24.10 2.94
C MET A 112 -13.15 25.40 3.74
N ILE A 113 -11.92 25.65 4.23
CA ILE A 113 -11.60 26.87 4.98
C ILE A 113 -11.58 28.08 4.04
N LYS A 114 -10.84 27.99 2.92
CA LYS A 114 -10.57 29.14 2.05
C LYS A 114 -11.78 29.55 1.21
N GLU A 115 -12.47 28.57 0.62
CA GLU A 115 -13.52 28.82 -0.38
C GLU A 115 -14.92 28.81 0.23
N LEU A 116 -15.13 28.06 1.32
CA LEU A 116 -16.45 27.90 1.95
C LEU A 116 -16.54 28.55 3.33
N GLY A 117 -15.43 29.07 3.87
CA GLY A 117 -15.43 29.77 5.16
C GLY A 117 -15.70 28.87 6.38
N ILE A 118 -15.53 27.56 6.23
CA ILE A 118 -15.81 26.60 7.31
C ILE A 118 -14.75 26.72 8.41
N ILE A 119 -15.23 26.84 9.65
CA ILE A 119 -14.37 26.94 10.83
C ILE A 119 -13.67 25.59 11.06
N PRO A 120 -12.33 25.56 11.21
CA PRO A 120 -11.61 24.35 11.54
C PRO A 120 -12.13 23.70 12.82
N GLY A 121 -12.46 22.41 12.76
CA GLY A 121 -12.96 21.68 13.91
C GLY A 121 -13.41 20.25 13.57
N PRO A 122 -13.93 19.49 14.55
CA PRO A 122 -14.37 18.10 14.36
C PRO A 122 -15.41 17.93 13.25
N ARG A 123 -16.29 18.93 13.07
CA ARG A 123 -17.31 18.98 12.01
C ARG A 123 -16.73 18.77 10.62
N MET A 124 -15.55 19.32 10.34
CA MET A 124 -14.88 19.16 9.05
C MET A 124 -14.56 17.69 8.75
N GLY A 125 -14.13 16.93 9.76
CA GLY A 125 -13.88 15.50 9.64
C GLY A 125 -15.17 14.72 9.35
N TRP A 126 -16.28 15.07 10.03
CA TRP A 126 -17.58 14.45 9.79
C TRP A 126 -18.07 14.71 8.36
N ILE A 127 -17.95 15.95 7.88
CA ILE A 127 -18.29 16.31 6.50
C ILE A 127 -17.45 15.49 5.51
N LEU A 128 -16.13 15.46 5.67
CA LEU A 128 -15.25 14.72 4.74
C LEU A 128 -15.55 13.22 4.70
N ASN A 129 -15.87 12.60 5.84
CA ASN A 129 -16.27 11.19 5.86
C ASN A 129 -17.65 10.96 5.21
N ALA A 130 -18.61 11.86 5.43
CA ALA A 130 -19.91 11.78 4.77
C ALA A 130 -19.81 11.94 3.24
N LEU A 131 -18.95 12.85 2.76
CA LEU A 131 -18.66 12.99 1.32
C LEU A 131 -17.99 11.74 0.75
N LEU A 132 -17.08 11.13 1.51
CA LEU A 132 -16.42 9.90 1.09
C LEU A 132 -17.42 8.77 0.90
N GLU A 133 -18.43 8.65 1.76
CA GLU A 133 -19.50 7.67 1.61
C GLU A 133 -20.19 7.76 0.23
N GLU A 134 -20.58 8.97 -0.17
CA GLU A 134 -21.26 9.25 -1.44
C GLU A 134 -20.35 8.92 -2.65
N VAL A 135 -19.07 9.28 -2.56
CA VAL A 135 -18.08 9.00 -3.61
C VAL A 135 -17.75 7.52 -3.71
N LEU A 136 -17.84 6.77 -2.61
CA LEU A 136 -17.67 5.31 -2.62
C LEU A 136 -18.84 4.61 -3.33
N ASP A 137 -20.05 5.15 -3.22
CA ASP A 137 -21.20 4.64 -3.97
C ASP A 137 -21.15 5.00 -5.46
N ASP A 138 -20.77 6.24 -5.76
CA ASP A 138 -20.65 6.73 -7.13
C ASP A 138 -19.39 7.61 -7.30
N PRO A 139 -18.28 7.03 -7.78
CA PRO A 139 -17.03 7.76 -7.99
C PRO A 139 -17.14 8.95 -8.95
N THR A 140 -18.17 8.98 -9.82
CA THR A 140 -18.36 10.09 -10.77
C THR A 140 -18.77 11.39 -10.08
N LYS A 141 -19.28 11.31 -8.85
CA LYS A 141 -19.64 12.44 -7.99
C LYS A 141 -18.45 13.12 -7.32
N ASN A 142 -17.25 12.56 -7.46
CA ASN A 142 -16.02 13.17 -6.94
C ASN A 142 -15.56 14.35 -7.81
N THR A 143 -16.38 15.40 -7.88
CA THR A 143 -16.11 16.66 -8.58
C THR A 143 -16.14 17.82 -7.58
N LYS A 144 -15.42 18.89 -7.88
CA LYS A 144 -15.36 20.04 -6.96
C LYS A 144 -16.72 20.70 -6.82
N GLU A 145 -17.48 20.76 -7.90
CA GLU A 145 -18.77 21.41 -7.99
C GLU A 145 -19.79 20.67 -7.11
N HIS A 146 -19.95 19.36 -7.33
CA HIS A 146 -20.90 18.54 -6.57
C HIS A 146 -20.56 18.50 -5.07
N LEU A 147 -19.29 18.24 -4.75
CA LEU A 147 -18.86 18.16 -3.35
C LEU A 147 -19.02 19.51 -2.63
N SER A 148 -18.78 20.64 -3.30
CA SER A 148 -18.97 21.97 -2.69
C SER A 148 -20.43 22.25 -2.35
N GLU A 149 -21.36 21.87 -3.21
CA GLU A 149 -22.79 21.99 -2.95
C GLU A 149 -23.25 21.10 -1.79
N LEU A 150 -22.75 19.86 -1.77
CA LEU A 150 -23.07 18.91 -0.70
C LEU A 150 -22.50 19.38 0.65
N ILE A 151 -21.30 19.95 0.68
CA ILE A 151 -20.71 20.54 1.90
C ILE A 151 -21.61 21.63 2.48
N LYS A 152 -22.16 22.53 1.65
CA LYS A 152 -23.06 23.60 2.12
C LYS A 152 -24.32 23.01 2.77
N SER A 153 -24.88 21.96 2.17
CA SER A 153 -26.04 21.27 2.73
C SER A 153 -25.71 20.58 4.06
N LEU A 154 -24.55 19.91 4.14
CA LEU A 154 -24.09 19.21 5.34
C LEU A 154 -23.75 20.18 6.49
N ASP A 155 -23.22 21.36 6.18
CA ASP A 155 -22.86 22.33 7.22
C ASP A 155 -24.07 22.99 7.88
N MET A 156 -25.25 22.96 7.24
CA MET A 156 -26.50 23.41 7.84
C MET A 156 -27.08 22.41 8.85
N LEU A 157 -26.56 21.17 8.89
CA LEU A 157 -27.03 20.14 9.82
C LEU A 157 -26.51 20.37 11.25
N GLY A 158 -27.32 19.93 12.21
CA GLY A 158 -26.92 19.88 13.62
C GLY A 158 -25.77 18.89 13.85
N ASP A 159 -24.95 19.14 14.87
CA ASP A 159 -23.75 18.33 15.18
C ASP A 159 -24.05 16.83 15.30
N VAL A 160 -25.19 16.46 15.89
CA VAL A 160 -25.57 15.06 16.11
C VAL A 160 -25.83 14.34 14.79
N GLU A 161 -26.59 14.96 13.89
CA GLU A 161 -26.93 14.40 12.58
C GLU A 161 -25.69 14.31 11.70
N LEU A 162 -24.90 15.39 11.65
CA LEU A 162 -23.68 15.44 10.87
C LEU A 162 -22.66 14.40 11.34
N LYS A 163 -22.49 14.25 12.65
CA LYS A 163 -21.62 13.21 13.22
C LYS A 163 -22.11 11.82 12.84
N THR A 164 -23.41 11.56 12.90
CA THR A 164 -23.98 10.25 12.53
C THR A 164 -23.68 9.90 11.07
N LEU A 165 -23.81 10.87 10.15
CA LEU A 165 -23.45 10.67 8.74
C LEU A 165 -21.95 10.44 8.57
N GLY A 166 -21.11 11.22 9.27
CA GLY A 166 -19.66 11.07 9.22
C GLY A 166 -19.17 9.72 9.77
N ASP A 167 -19.79 9.23 10.86
CA ASP A 167 -19.47 7.94 11.45
C ASP A 167 -19.87 6.79 10.50
N ARG A 168 -21.04 6.87 9.85
CA ARG A 168 -21.47 5.91 8.82
C ARG A 168 -20.51 5.86 7.62
N GLY A 169 -20.09 7.01 7.12
CA GLY A 169 -19.10 7.09 6.04
C GLY A 169 -17.75 6.48 6.44
N LYS A 170 -17.34 6.64 7.70
CA LYS A 170 -16.13 6.01 8.24
C LYS A 170 -16.28 4.49 8.34
N GLU A 171 -17.40 3.99 8.84
CA GLU A 171 -17.69 2.55 8.93
C GLU A 171 -17.64 1.88 7.56
N LYS A 172 -18.34 2.45 6.56
CA LYS A 172 -18.34 1.95 5.18
C LYS A 172 -16.93 1.91 4.57
N LYS A 173 -16.12 2.93 4.85
CA LYS A 173 -14.73 2.99 4.41
C LYS A 173 -13.91 1.83 4.99
N ASP A 174 -14.05 1.59 6.30
CA ASP A 174 -13.31 0.55 7.01
C ASP A 174 -13.78 -0.86 6.59
N GLU A 175 -15.06 -1.04 6.29
CA GLU A 175 -15.62 -2.27 5.71
C GLU A 175 -15.03 -2.58 4.34
N LEU A 176 -15.06 -1.62 3.40
CA LEU A 176 -14.50 -1.79 2.06
C LEU A 176 -13.01 -2.10 2.08
N GLU A 177 -12.23 -1.38 2.90
CA GLU A 177 -10.79 -1.64 3.07
C GLU A 177 -10.55 -3.09 3.57
N THR A 178 -11.36 -3.54 4.53
CA THR A 178 -11.26 -4.92 5.05
C THR A 178 -11.57 -5.95 3.98
N GLU A 179 -12.64 -5.73 3.19
CA GLU A 179 -12.99 -6.62 2.09
C GLU A 179 -11.90 -6.70 1.01
N GLU A 180 -11.27 -5.58 0.66
CA GLU A 180 -10.18 -5.55 -0.30
C GLU A 180 -8.96 -6.32 0.21
N ILE A 181 -8.56 -6.10 1.46
CA ILE A 181 -7.47 -6.84 2.10
C ILE A 181 -7.78 -8.34 2.14
N ASP A 182 -9.02 -8.73 2.43
CA ASP A 182 -9.42 -10.14 2.45
C ASP A 182 -9.45 -10.77 1.05
N LYS A 183 -9.82 -10.01 0.01
CA LYS A 183 -9.68 -10.43 -1.39
C LYS A 183 -8.21 -10.67 -1.75
N LEU A 184 -7.29 -9.80 -1.31
CA LEU A 184 -5.85 -9.97 -1.50
C LEU A 184 -5.32 -11.23 -0.80
N LYS A 185 -5.70 -11.46 0.47
CA LYS A 185 -5.32 -12.68 1.20
C LYS A 185 -5.84 -13.95 0.51
N LYS A 186 -7.10 -13.96 0.08
CA LYS A 186 -7.72 -15.07 -0.68
C LYS A 186 -6.99 -15.35 -1.99
N LYS A 187 -6.62 -14.33 -2.75
CA LYS A 187 -5.84 -14.45 -4.01
C LYS A 187 -4.55 -15.27 -3.81
N TYR A 188 -3.91 -15.15 -2.66
CA TYR A 188 -2.69 -15.91 -2.33
C TYR A 188 -2.92 -17.20 -1.53
N GLY A 189 -4.17 -17.57 -1.27
CA GLY A 189 -4.51 -18.73 -0.44
C GLY A 189 -3.96 -18.60 0.98
N VAL A 190 -4.05 -17.39 1.52
CA VAL A 190 -3.66 -17.01 2.88
C VAL A 190 -4.96 -16.72 3.65
N LYS A 191 -5.03 -17.20 4.89
CA LYS A 191 -6.10 -16.88 5.84
C LYS A 191 -5.60 -15.79 6.78
#